data_AF-A0A450TM88-F1
#
_entry.id   AF-A0A450TM88-F1
#
_cell.length_a   1.000
_cell.length_b   1.000
_cell.length_c   1.000
_cell.angle_alpha   90.00
_cell.angle_beta   90.00
_cell.angle_gamma   90.00
#
_symmetry.space_group_name_H-M   'P 1'
#
loop_
_entity.id
_entity.type
_entity.pdbx_description
1 polymer ?
#
loop_
_entity_poly.entity_id
_entity_poly.type
_entity_poly.pdbx_seq_one_letter_code
_entity_poly.pdbx_strand_id
1 'polypeptide(L)' 'MNAPIFLDTGYILALLNSRDEFHSLALQLANEIDSRLITGQGALFVSRDF' A
#
# COMPACT_ATOMS: atom_id res chain seq x y z
N MET A 1 -6.06 -9.25 -14.84
CA MET A 1 -7.00 -8.14 -14.54
C MET A 1 -6.27 -6.85 -14.87
N ASN A 2 -6.78 -5.99 -15.76
CA ASN A 2 -6.08 -4.76 -16.20
C ASN A 2 -6.66 -3.47 -15.59
N ALA A 3 -7.57 -3.59 -14.63
CA ALA A 3 -8.12 -2.43 -13.94
C ALA A 3 -7.09 -1.92 -12.92
N PRO A 4 -6.88 -0.60 -12.83
CA PRO A 4 -6.00 -0.03 -11.83
C PRO A 4 -6.54 -0.30 -10.42
N ILE A 5 -5.64 -0.62 -9.49
CA ILE A 5 -5.95 -0.83 -8.08
C ILE A 5 -5.70 0.47 -7.33
N PHE A 6 -6.69 0.95 -6.60
CA PHE A 6 -6.55 2.09 -5.72
C PHE A 6 -5.96 1.66 -4.38
N LEU A 7 -4.83 2.26 -4.01
CA LEU A 7 -4.19 2.08 -2.72
C LEU A 7 -4.68 3.13 -1.73
N ASP A 8 -5.22 2.66 -0.61
CA ASP A 8 -5.53 3.51 0.52
C ASP A 8 -4.29 3.77 1.40
N THR A 9 -4.41 4.73 2.30
CA THR A 9 -3.34 5.07 3.25
C THR A 9 -3.01 3.91 4.18
N GLY A 10 -3.99 3.10 4.58
CA GLY A 10 -3.80 2.01 5.54
C GLY A 10 -2.89 0.90 4.99
N TYR A 11 -3.10 0.50 3.74
CA TYR A 11 -2.26 -0.45 3.04
C TYR A 11 -0.82 0.07 2.90
N ILE A 12 -0.66 1.35 2.55
CA ILE A 12 0.67 1.97 2.46
C ILE A 12 1.37 1.95 3.82
N LEU A 13 0.66 2.30 4.90
CA LEU A 13 1.22 2.28 6.26
C LEU A 13 1.59 0.86 6.70
N ALA A 14 0.73 -0.13 6.47
CA ALA A 14 1.03 -1.52 6.78
C ALA A 14 2.24 -2.04 5.99
N LEU A 15 2.38 -1.63 4.73
CA LEU A 15 3.52 -2.01 3.89
C LEU A 15 4.84 -1.40 4.38
N LEU A 16 4.82 -0.16 4.89
CA LEU A 16 6.03 0.55 5.33
C LEU A 16 6.43 0.23 6.78
N ASN A 17 5.46 -0.04 7.66
CA ASN A 17 5.70 -0.27 9.07
C ASN A 17 5.86 -1.77 9.38
N SER A 18 7.08 -2.23 9.61
CA SER A 18 7.35 -3.65 9.92
C SER A 18 6.78 -4.15 11.24
N ARG A 19 6.29 -3.25 12.10
CA ARG A 19 5.61 -3.58 13.35
C ARG A 19 4.09 -3.60 13.22
N ASP A 20 3.55 -3.25 12.06
CA ASP A 20 2.13 -3.31 11.80
C ASP A 20 1.67 -4.77 11.76
N GLU A 21 0.52 -5.07 12.37
CA GLU A 21 -0.01 -6.44 12.43
C GLU A 21 -0.33 -7.01 11.03
N PHE A 22 -0.53 -6.14 10.03
CA PHE A 22 -0.82 -6.52 8.66
C PHE A 22 0.40 -6.48 7.73
N HIS A 23 1.59 -6.17 8.24
CA HIS A 23 2.79 -5.98 7.40
C HIS A 23 3.09 -7.19 6.50
N SER A 24 3.05 -8.40 7.06
CA SER A 24 3.30 -9.63 6.30
C SER A 24 2.28 -9.85 5.17
N LEU A 25 1.02 -9.51 5.41
CA LEU A 25 -0.05 -9.63 4.41
C LEU A 25 0.10 -8.57 3.32
N ALA A 26 0.44 -7.33 3.70
CA ALA A 26 0.69 -6.24 2.76
C ALA A 26 1.86 -6.57 1.81
N LEU A 27 2.94 -7.13 2.34
CA LEU A 27 4.09 -7.62 1.56
C LEU A 27 3.71 -8.76 0.62
N GLN A 28 2.92 -9.73 1.08
CA GLN A 28 2.46 -10.82 0.21
C GLN A 28 1.65 -10.27 -0.96
N LEU A 29 0.67 -9.41 -0.69
CA LEU A 29 -0.15 -8.76 -1.72
C LEU A 29 0.71 -7.96 -2.71
N ALA A 30 1.74 -7.24 -2.24
CA ALA A 30 2.63 -6.49 -3.11
C ALA A 30 3.37 -7.38 -4.13
N ASN A 31 3.67 -8.63 -3.77
CA ASN A 31 4.29 -9.60 -4.69
C ASN A 31 3.30 -10.24 -5.68
N GLU A 32 2.00 -10.18 -5.39
CA GLU A 32 0.94 -10.75 -6.24
C GLU A 32 0.32 -9.73 -7.21
N ILE A 33 0.49 -8.43 -6.94
CA ILE A 33 -0.08 -7.36 -7.77
C ILE A 33 0.83 -7.08 -8.98
N ASP A 34 0.37 -7.53 -10.15
CA ASP A 34 0.94 -7.19 -11.47
C ASP A 34 0.13 -6.10 -12.20
N SER A 35 -0.59 -5.27 -11.44
CA SER A 35 -1.51 -4.24 -11.96
C SER A 35 -1.03 -2.83 -11.66
N ARG A 36 -1.46 -1.87 -12.49
CA ARG A 36 -1.18 -0.45 -12.24
C ARG A 36 -1.79 -0.01 -10.91
N LEU A 37 -0.95 0.57 -10.05
CA LEU A 37 -1.33 1.12 -8.76
C LEU A 37 -1.64 2.63 -8.90
N ILE A 38 -2.71 3.09 -8.27
CA ILE A 38 -3.06 4.50 -8.15
C ILE A 38 -3.33 4.86 -6.69
N THR A 39 -2.99 6.07 -6.28
CA THR A 39 -3.32 6.58 -4.94
C THR A 39 -3.57 8.08 -5.01
N GLY A 40 -4.19 8.63 -3.96
CA GLY A 40 -4.40 10.07 -3.82
C GLY A 40 -3.16 10.77 -3.27
N GLN A 41 -2.92 12.03 -3.67
CA GLN A 41 -1.80 12.82 -3.14
C GLN A 41 -1.79 12.91 -1.62
N GLY A 42 -2.95 13.04 -0.97
CA GLY A 42 -3.07 13.09 0.49
C GLY A 42 -2.48 11.85 1.20
N ALA A 43 -2.64 10.66 0.62
CA ALA A 43 -2.12 9.42 1.20
C ALA A 43 -0.58 9.38 1.17
N LEU A 44 0.05 9.96 0.14
CA LEU A 44 1.51 10.05 0.01
C LEU A 44 2.15 11.02 1.02
N PHE A 45 1.43 12.04 1.47
CA PHE A 45 1.96 12.96 2.48
C PHE A 45 2.00 12.31 3.85
N VAL A 46 0.94 11.58 4.23
CA VAL A 46 0.86 10.87 5.51
C VAL A 46 1.96 9.81 5.62
N SER A 47 2.29 9.11 4.54
CA SER A 47 3.32 8.05 4.57
C SER A 47 4.77 8.55 4.63
N ARG A 48 5.04 9.83 4.33
CA ARG A 48 6.40 10.40 4.43
C ARG A 48 6.80 10.79 5.84
N ASP A 49 5.82 10.99 6.71
CA ASP A 49 6.03 11.44 8.09
C ASP A 49 6.13 10.26 9.09
N PHE A 50 6.14 9.02 8.58
CA PHE A 50 6.27 7.76 9.32
C PHE A 50 7.67 7.15 9.23
#